data_AF-A0A511JBX7-F1
#
_entry.id   AF-A0A511JBX7-F1
#
_cell.length_a   1.000
_cell.length_b   1.000
_cell.length_c   1.000
_cell.angle_alpha   90.00
_cell.angle_beta   90.00
_cell.angle_gamma   90.00
#
_symmetry.space_group_name_H-M   'P 1'
#
loop_
_entity.id
_entity.type
_entity.pdbx_description
1 polymer ?
#
loop_
_entity_poly.entity_id
_entity_poly.type
_entity_poly.pdbx_seq_one_letter_code
_entity_poly.pdbx_strand_id
1 'polypeptide(L)'
;MSTAHPYAPAPATSTPPSTATGPAAVAAGMRELTPGEHGHLERLRAHLAASGADVRSSAGLGALLASSYRRWAAAPDGTRPDPSGMLAAIAVGVGDLVLARGGQAGWVLRVAAATPAPALLSVDGSAAVVPFDDVERRWTSTHGADDEAWVERYVAAAAEHLGAGSATPVAPAVPAVPAVPSAHVPQPRGPQAGPDAAPAVVAAPPIATRAPVPAPAPGSAPPSPVSVASSSEPSVPAAPPEATARRERHGRRSASAAVETPTVHYRTPAELPFVPSAELQELALRALDRALASALTDGPTTFAMLDDGTHVRVRHFDGSPEVALAAAEAWLAAERGLRAALSWPVALDPSGAIVVPGLGATGADHDAGSSDRAVVVLASDTARPGLVVAHRWASPDGEIRARAAGVPVIVGPCPPVL
;
A
#
# COMPACT_ATOMS: atom_id res chain seq x y z
N MET A 1 -44.11 -54.16 -49.75
CA MET A 1 -44.39 -52.86 -50.40
C MET A 1 -43.80 -51.78 -49.50
N SER A 2 -42.63 -51.26 -49.87
CA SER A 2 -41.84 -50.32 -49.08
C SER A 2 -42.01 -48.92 -49.68
N THR A 3 -42.64 -48.01 -48.95
CA THR A 3 -42.83 -46.62 -49.34
C THR A 3 -41.66 -45.78 -48.82
N ALA A 4 -40.84 -45.28 -49.74
CA ALA A 4 -39.76 -44.34 -49.47
C ALA A 4 -40.33 -42.92 -49.24
N HIS A 5 -39.95 -42.28 -48.13
CA HIS A 5 -40.19 -40.86 -47.89
C HIS A 5 -39.00 -40.02 -48.42
N PRO A 6 -39.25 -38.96 -49.20
CA PRO A 6 -38.19 -38.06 -49.66
C PRO A 6 -37.75 -37.10 -48.55
N TYR A 7 -36.43 -37.02 -48.34
CA TYR A 7 -35.75 -36.10 -47.45
C TYR A 7 -35.69 -34.70 -48.09
N ALA A 8 -36.29 -33.70 -47.45
CA ALA A 8 -36.19 -32.29 -47.84
C ALA A 8 -35.06 -31.61 -47.04
N PRO A 9 -34.10 -30.90 -47.69
CA PRO A 9 -33.04 -30.19 -46.98
C PRO A 9 -33.56 -28.90 -46.32
N ALA A 10 -33.11 -28.64 -45.09
CA ALA A 10 -33.45 -27.47 -44.30
C ALA A 10 -32.83 -26.17 -44.85
N PRO A 11 -33.51 -25.01 -44.70
CA PRO A 11 -32.98 -23.72 -45.12
C PRO A 11 -31.79 -23.28 -44.25
N ALA A 12 -30.72 -22.84 -44.90
CA ALA A 12 -29.54 -22.28 -44.24
C ALA A 12 -29.88 -20.93 -43.60
N THR A 13 -29.81 -20.86 -42.27
CA THR A 13 -29.80 -19.60 -41.52
C THR A 13 -28.44 -18.91 -41.69
N SER A 14 -28.40 -17.86 -42.48
CA SER A 14 -27.26 -16.93 -42.53
C SER A 14 -27.24 -16.07 -41.26
N THR A 15 -26.39 -16.43 -40.31
CA THR A 15 -26.06 -15.58 -39.16
C THR A 15 -25.23 -14.40 -39.66
N PRO A 16 -25.62 -13.13 -39.43
CA PRO A 16 -24.78 -12.00 -39.77
C PRO A 16 -23.47 -12.04 -38.96
N PRO A 17 -22.34 -11.57 -39.53
CA PRO A 17 -21.07 -11.54 -38.81
C PRO A 17 -21.19 -10.61 -37.61
N SER A 18 -21.05 -11.18 -36.41
CA SER A 18 -20.75 -10.42 -35.19
C SER A 18 -19.43 -9.69 -35.42
N THR A 19 -19.49 -8.39 -35.73
CA THR A 19 -18.34 -7.51 -35.61
C THR A 19 -17.97 -7.48 -34.14
N ALA A 20 -16.94 -8.25 -33.78
CA ALA A 20 -16.31 -8.18 -32.47
C ALA A 20 -15.79 -6.75 -32.29
N THR A 21 -16.50 -5.97 -31.48
CA THR A 21 -16.00 -4.71 -30.94
C THR A 21 -14.71 -5.03 -30.20
N GLY A 22 -13.56 -4.73 -30.82
CA GLY A 22 -12.27 -4.87 -30.15
C GLY A 22 -12.28 -4.04 -28.86
N PRO A 23 -11.52 -4.45 -27.82
CA PRO A 23 -11.45 -3.70 -26.57
C PRO A 23 -11.08 -2.26 -26.90
N ALA A 24 -11.92 -1.31 -26.46
CA ALA A 24 -11.66 0.11 -26.59
C ALA A 24 -10.25 0.38 -26.05
N ALA A 25 -9.49 1.23 -26.75
CA ALA A 25 -8.14 1.58 -26.36
C ALA A 25 -8.19 2.15 -24.93
N VAL A 26 -7.77 1.35 -23.95
CA VAL A 26 -7.73 1.77 -22.56
C VAL A 26 -6.79 2.98 -22.49
N ALA A 27 -7.29 4.11 -21.98
CA ALA A 27 -6.52 5.33 -21.84
C ALA A 27 -5.18 5.01 -21.15
N ALA A 28 -4.08 5.56 -21.68
CA ALA A 28 -2.73 5.24 -21.20
C ALA A 28 -2.64 5.39 -19.67
N GLY A 29 -2.25 4.31 -18.99
CA GLY A 29 -2.11 4.30 -17.53
C GLY A 29 -3.38 3.93 -16.75
N MET A 30 -4.46 3.51 -17.42
CA MET A 30 -5.63 2.88 -16.81
C MET A 30 -5.67 1.39 -17.16
N ARG A 31 -6.31 0.56 -16.34
CA ARG A 31 -6.65 -0.84 -16.66
C ARG A 31 -7.95 -1.26 -16.02
N GLU A 32 -8.56 -2.31 -16.54
CA GLU A 32 -9.72 -2.93 -15.88
C GLU A 32 -9.34 -3.41 -14.46
N LEU A 33 -10.35 -3.39 -13.59
CA LEU A 33 -10.22 -3.94 -12.24
C LEU A 33 -10.17 -5.47 -12.30
N THR A 34 -9.26 -6.05 -11.53
CA THR A 34 -9.22 -7.49 -11.27
C THR A 34 -10.40 -7.91 -10.38
N PRO A 35 -10.74 -9.22 -10.30
CA PRO A 35 -11.76 -9.70 -9.37
C PRO A 35 -11.48 -9.34 -7.90
N GLY A 36 -10.21 -9.36 -7.48
CA GLY A 36 -9.82 -8.99 -6.11
C GLY A 36 -10.08 -7.52 -5.81
N GLU A 37 -9.83 -6.63 -6.77
CA GLU A 37 -10.08 -5.19 -6.65
C GLU A 37 -11.57 -4.88 -6.65
N HIS A 38 -12.36 -5.57 -7.47
CA HIS A 38 -13.83 -5.50 -7.36
C HIS A 38 -14.30 -5.91 -5.96
N GLY A 39 -13.79 -7.04 -5.45
CA GLY A 39 -14.10 -7.49 -4.09
C GLY A 39 -13.67 -6.48 -3.02
N HIS A 40 -12.59 -5.72 -3.24
CA HIS A 40 -12.18 -4.65 -2.34
C HIS A 40 -13.15 -3.47 -2.38
N LEU A 41 -13.60 -3.03 -3.56
CA LEU A 41 -14.64 -2.00 -3.67
C LEU A 41 -15.94 -2.42 -2.97
N GLU A 42 -16.34 -3.69 -3.08
CA GLU A 42 -17.52 -4.21 -2.35
C GLU A 42 -17.35 -4.16 -0.83
N ARG A 43 -16.15 -4.47 -0.30
CA ARG A 43 -15.88 -4.33 1.14
C ARG A 43 -15.97 -2.88 1.59
N LEU A 44 -15.49 -1.93 0.78
CA LEU A 44 -15.62 -0.49 1.05
C LEU A 44 -17.08 -0.04 1.02
N ARG A 45 -17.90 -0.53 0.08
CA ARG A 45 -19.36 -0.28 0.04
C ARG A 45 -20.06 -0.80 1.30
N ALA A 46 -19.73 -2.02 1.71
CA ALA A 46 -20.29 -2.63 2.92
C ALA A 46 -19.91 -1.83 4.19
N HIS A 47 -18.64 -1.39 4.28
CA HIS A 47 -18.17 -0.52 5.36
C HIS A 47 -18.94 0.82 5.38
N LEU A 48 -19.12 1.43 4.21
CA LEU A 48 -19.87 2.68 4.07
C LEU A 48 -21.34 2.52 4.47
N ALA A 49 -21.99 1.41 4.08
CA ALA A 49 -23.36 1.10 4.48
C ALA A 49 -23.50 0.90 6.00
N ALA A 50 -22.49 0.31 6.65
CA ALA A 50 -22.47 0.12 8.10
C ALA A 50 -22.39 1.43 8.90
N SER A 51 -22.04 2.56 8.26
CA SER A 51 -21.99 3.88 8.92
C SER A 51 -23.37 4.41 9.35
N GLY A 52 -24.46 3.86 8.79
CA GLY A 52 -25.83 4.32 9.01
C GLY A 52 -26.19 5.63 8.31
N ALA A 53 -25.26 6.26 7.61
CA ALA A 53 -25.53 7.44 6.79
C ALA A 53 -26.31 7.08 5.51
N ASP A 54 -27.07 8.03 4.97
CA ASP A 54 -27.69 7.87 3.65
C ASP A 54 -26.66 8.03 2.53
N VAL A 55 -25.95 6.94 2.26
CA VAL A 55 -24.83 6.90 1.30
C VAL A 55 -25.30 6.86 -0.15
N ARG A 56 -26.62 6.82 -0.38
CA ARG A 56 -27.25 6.86 -1.70
C ARG A 56 -27.61 8.28 -2.13
N SER A 57 -27.41 9.28 -1.28
CA SER A 57 -27.57 10.69 -1.61
C SER A 57 -26.26 11.46 -1.45
N SER A 58 -26.05 12.45 -2.32
CA SER A 58 -24.90 13.36 -2.22
C SER A 58 -24.89 14.13 -0.89
N ALA A 59 -26.07 14.50 -0.39
CA ALA A 59 -26.22 15.19 0.89
C ALA A 59 -25.82 14.29 2.08
N GLY A 60 -26.29 13.04 2.11
CA GLY A 60 -25.93 12.11 3.19
C GLY A 60 -24.44 11.77 3.21
N LEU A 61 -23.83 11.59 2.03
CA LEU A 61 -22.39 11.35 1.94
C LEU A 61 -21.55 12.60 2.27
N GLY A 62 -22.01 13.80 1.89
CA GLY A 62 -21.40 15.07 2.28
C GLY A 62 -21.41 15.29 3.79
N ALA A 63 -22.55 15.03 4.44
CA ALA A 63 -22.68 15.08 5.90
C ALA A 63 -21.78 14.05 6.61
N LEU A 64 -21.64 12.84 6.04
CA LEU A 64 -20.73 11.82 6.58
C LEU A 64 -19.26 12.27 6.49
N LEU A 65 -18.84 12.83 5.36
CA LEU A 65 -17.48 13.35 5.20
C LEU A 65 -17.19 14.48 6.21
N ALA A 66 -18.08 15.45 6.33
CA ALA A 66 -17.92 16.59 7.23
C ALA A 66 -17.90 16.16 8.71
N SER A 67 -18.84 15.31 9.14
CA SER A 67 -18.90 14.82 10.52
C SER A 67 -17.67 13.96 10.88
N SER A 68 -17.19 13.14 9.95
CA SER A 68 -15.98 12.35 10.12
C SER A 68 -14.72 13.21 10.22
N TYR A 69 -14.60 14.26 9.41
CA TYR A 69 -13.51 15.21 9.54
C TYR A 69 -13.53 15.92 10.89
N ARG A 70 -14.69 16.44 11.32
CA ARG A 70 -14.82 17.11 12.62
C ARG A 70 -14.37 16.20 13.77
N ARG A 71 -14.75 14.92 13.74
CA ARG A 71 -14.30 13.93 14.73
C ARG A 71 -12.80 13.69 14.69
N TRP A 72 -12.22 13.53 13.49
CA TRP A 72 -10.79 13.32 13.32
C TRP A 72 -9.97 14.55 13.77
N ALA A 73 -10.39 15.76 13.38
CA ALA A 73 -9.71 17.00 13.73
C ALA A 73 -9.77 17.28 15.24
N ALA A 74 -10.88 16.93 15.90
CA ALA A 74 -11.04 17.07 17.34
C ALA A 74 -10.20 16.06 18.15
N ALA A 75 -9.74 14.97 17.54
CA ALA A 75 -8.88 14.01 18.22
C ALA A 75 -7.46 14.60 18.46
N PRO A 76 -6.84 14.36 19.63
CA PRO A 76 -5.46 14.77 19.90
C PRO A 76 -4.46 14.24 18.86
N ASP A 77 -3.43 15.03 18.53
CA ASP A 77 -2.47 14.76 17.44
C ASP A 77 -1.85 13.35 17.48
N GLY A 78 -1.56 12.80 18.68
CA GLY A 78 -1.01 11.45 18.85
C GLY A 78 -2.03 10.30 18.90
N THR A 79 -3.32 10.61 18.80
CA THR A 79 -4.42 9.63 18.90
C THR A 79 -5.33 9.66 17.68
N ARG A 80 -5.04 10.53 16.69
CA ARG A 80 -5.83 10.62 15.48
C ARG A 80 -5.75 9.27 14.74
N PRO A 81 -6.89 8.61 14.48
CA PRO A 81 -6.87 7.43 13.64
C PRO A 81 -6.43 7.81 12.22
N ASP A 82 -5.81 6.87 11.52
CA ASP A 82 -5.55 7.00 10.09
C ASP A 82 -6.88 7.12 9.33
N PRO A 83 -7.14 8.24 8.62
CA PRO A 83 -8.40 8.44 7.91
C PRO A 83 -8.49 7.65 6.60
N SER A 84 -7.40 7.03 6.13
CA SER A 84 -7.30 6.46 4.78
C SER A 84 -8.42 5.47 4.44
N GLY A 85 -8.74 4.53 5.33
CA GLY A 85 -9.79 3.54 5.08
C GLY A 85 -11.19 4.15 4.93
N MET A 86 -11.48 5.18 5.73
CA MET A 86 -12.74 5.91 5.68
C MET A 86 -12.83 6.81 4.43
N LEU A 87 -11.73 7.48 4.07
CA LEU A 87 -11.65 8.28 2.84
C LEU A 87 -11.84 7.41 1.59
N ALA A 88 -11.22 6.23 1.57
CA ALA A 88 -11.43 5.24 0.51
C ALA A 88 -12.90 4.84 0.39
N ALA A 89 -13.56 4.54 1.51
CA ALA A 89 -14.98 4.18 1.51
C ALA A 89 -15.88 5.33 1.01
N ILE A 90 -15.63 6.56 1.44
CA ILE A 90 -16.36 7.75 0.97
C ILE A 90 -16.11 7.96 -0.53
N ALA A 91 -14.87 7.84 -1.01
CA ALA A 91 -14.53 7.98 -2.42
C ALA A 91 -15.25 6.95 -3.30
N VAL A 92 -15.41 5.70 -2.84
CA VAL A 92 -16.25 4.70 -3.52
C VAL A 92 -17.70 5.14 -3.58
N GLY A 93 -18.27 5.63 -2.47
CA GLY A 93 -19.63 6.19 -2.45
C GLY A 93 -19.81 7.35 -3.42
N VAL A 94 -18.84 8.27 -3.49
CA VAL A 94 -18.84 9.39 -4.44
C VAL A 94 -18.82 8.86 -5.87
N GLY A 95 -17.95 7.90 -6.18
CA GLY A 95 -17.90 7.30 -7.50
C GLY A 95 -19.20 6.58 -7.89
N ASP A 96 -19.83 5.87 -6.95
CA ASP A 96 -21.12 5.21 -7.19
C ASP A 96 -22.24 6.23 -7.47
N LEU A 97 -22.24 7.39 -6.80
CA LEU A 97 -23.16 8.50 -7.11
C LEU A 97 -22.91 9.11 -8.50
N VAL A 98 -21.64 9.25 -8.90
CA VAL A 98 -21.28 9.69 -10.25
C VAL A 98 -21.78 8.69 -11.30
N LEU A 99 -21.56 7.38 -11.08
CA LEU A 99 -22.04 6.32 -11.98
C LEU A 99 -23.57 6.30 -12.09
N ALA A 100 -24.27 6.44 -10.96
CA ALA A 100 -25.73 6.50 -10.94
C ALA A 100 -26.31 7.69 -11.72
N ARG A 101 -25.54 8.79 -11.84
CA ARG A 101 -25.93 9.99 -12.58
C ARG A 101 -25.45 9.99 -14.04
N GLY A 102 -24.28 9.39 -14.30
CA GLY A 102 -23.56 9.48 -15.58
C GLY A 102 -23.71 8.30 -16.53
N GLY A 103 -24.21 7.14 -16.08
CA GLY A 103 -24.70 6.00 -16.88
C GLY A 103 -23.71 5.26 -17.80
N GLN A 104 -22.68 5.91 -18.33
CA GLN A 104 -21.75 5.39 -19.34
C GLN A 104 -20.29 5.55 -18.91
N ALA A 105 -20.00 5.16 -17.67
CA ALA A 105 -18.64 5.03 -17.17
C ALA A 105 -18.49 3.71 -16.39
N GLY A 106 -17.26 3.24 -16.25
CA GLY A 106 -16.91 2.04 -15.49
C GLY A 106 -15.78 2.30 -14.51
N TRP A 107 -15.74 1.51 -13.44
CA TRP A 107 -14.60 1.49 -12.52
C TRP A 107 -13.37 0.88 -13.20
N VAL A 108 -12.24 1.57 -13.12
CA VAL A 108 -10.92 1.14 -13.61
C VAL A 108 -9.87 1.39 -12.52
N LEU A 109 -8.67 0.82 -12.67
CA LEU A 109 -7.51 1.19 -11.86
C LEU A 109 -6.58 2.10 -12.65
N ARG A 110 -6.24 3.26 -12.08
CA ARG A 110 -5.16 4.11 -12.55
C ARG A 110 -3.82 3.59 -12.04
N VAL A 111 -2.99 3.05 -12.93
CA VAL A 111 -1.68 2.44 -12.60
C VAL A 111 -0.49 3.38 -12.82
N ALA A 112 -0.64 4.44 -13.62
CA ALA A 112 0.47 5.35 -13.94
C ALA A 112 0.74 6.42 -12.87
N ALA A 113 -0.07 6.47 -11.80
CA ALA A 113 0.15 7.38 -10.68
C ALA A 113 1.15 6.81 -9.67
N ALA A 114 1.78 7.69 -8.87
CA ALA A 114 2.68 7.28 -7.79
C ALA A 114 2.02 6.31 -6.80
N THR A 115 0.70 6.46 -6.60
CA THR A 115 -0.14 5.54 -5.84
C THR A 115 -1.28 5.09 -6.74
N PRO A 116 -1.37 3.79 -7.08
CA PRO A 116 -2.49 3.26 -7.84
C PRO A 116 -3.81 3.49 -7.11
N ALA A 117 -4.82 3.99 -7.82
CA ALA A 117 -6.12 4.34 -7.25
C ALA A 117 -7.27 3.99 -8.20
N PRO A 118 -8.43 3.54 -7.67
CA PRO A 118 -9.62 3.37 -8.48
C PRO A 118 -10.09 4.72 -9.07
N ALA A 119 -10.52 4.66 -10.33
CA ALA A 119 -11.03 5.80 -11.08
C ALA A 119 -12.27 5.39 -11.88
N LEU A 120 -13.01 6.38 -12.36
CA LEU A 120 -14.09 6.20 -13.32
C LEU A 120 -13.59 6.62 -14.69
N LEU A 121 -13.83 5.77 -15.70
CA LEU A 121 -13.49 6.02 -17.09
C LEU A 121 -14.75 5.96 -17.94
N SER A 122 -14.98 6.96 -18.80
CA SER A 122 -16.05 6.92 -19.80
C SER A 122 -15.91 5.70 -20.72
N VAL A 123 -17.02 5.18 -21.24
CA VAL A 123 -17.01 3.97 -22.10
C VAL A 123 -16.14 4.15 -23.35
N ASP A 124 -16.04 5.37 -23.87
CA ASP A 124 -15.17 5.73 -25.01
C ASP A 124 -13.71 6.01 -24.62
N GLY A 125 -13.38 5.98 -23.33
CA GLY A 125 -12.04 6.25 -22.80
C GLY A 125 -11.59 7.71 -22.88
N SER A 126 -12.46 8.63 -23.28
CA SER A 126 -12.10 10.04 -23.51
C SER A 126 -12.03 10.90 -22.24
N ALA A 127 -12.72 10.51 -21.17
CA ALA A 127 -12.81 11.25 -19.92
C ALA A 127 -12.62 10.34 -18.71
N ALA A 128 -11.92 10.82 -17.69
CA ALA A 128 -11.70 10.10 -16.45
C ALA A 128 -11.88 11.01 -15.24
N VAL A 129 -12.41 10.44 -14.16
CA VAL A 129 -12.58 11.10 -12.87
C VAL A 129 -11.92 10.23 -11.80
N VAL A 130 -11.27 10.84 -10.81
CA VAL A 130 -10.53 10.11 -9.77
C VAL A 130 -11.05 10.49 -8.37
N PRO A 131 -12.19 9.92 -7.93
CA PRO A 131 -12.81 10.29 -6.67
C PRO A 131 -11.91 10.16 -5.44
N PHE A 132 -10.97 9.21 -5.45
CA PHE A 132 -10.03 8.98 -4.36
C PHE A 132 -9.12 10.20 -4.12
N ASP A 133 -8.43 10.67 -5.16
CA ASP A 133 -7.58 11.85 -5.10
C ASP A 133 -8.36 13.10 -4.70
N ASP A 134 -9.58 13.26 -5.22
CA ASP A 134 -10.39 14.45 -5.00
C ASP A 134 -10.94 14.52 -3.58
N VAL A 135 -11.37 13.38 -3.02
CA VAL A 135 -11.78 13.27 -1.61
C VAL A 135 -10.61 13.49 -0.66
N GLU A 136 -9.43 12.92 -0.96
CA GLU A 136 -8.22 13.13 -0.15
C GLU A 136 -7.74 14.58 -0.18
N ARG A 137 -7.72 15.19 -1.38
CA ARG A 137 -7.41 16.61 -1.54
C ARG A 137 -8.40 17.49 -0.79
N ARG A 138 -9.69 17.11 -0.80
CA ARG A 138 -10.72 17.81 -0.03
C ARG A 138 -10.44 17.70 1.46
N TRP A 139 -10.13 16.51 1.96
CA TRP A 139 -9.81 16.25 3.37
C TRP A 139 -8.62 17.07 3.88
N THR A 140 -7.57 17.19 3.07
CA THR A 140 -6.35 17.93 3.45
C THR A 140 -6.50 19.46 3.31
N SER A 141 -7.50 19.94 2.58
CA SER A 141 -7.73 21.37 2.40
C SER A 141 -8.31 22.01 3.67
N THR A 142 -7.77 23.17 4.09
CA THR A 142 -8.13 23.86 5.35
C THR A 142 -9.61 24.28 5.42
N HIS A 143 -10.27 24.43 4.27
CA HIS A 143 -11.68 24.81 4.14
C HIS A 143 -12.54 23.63 3.66
N GLY A 144 -11.95 22.43 3.67
CA GLY A 144 -12.45 21.21 3.05
C GLY A 144 -13.72 20.64 3.67
N ALA A 145 -13.74 20.66 4.99
CA ALA A 145 -14.67 19.86 5.75
C ALA A 145 -16.00 20.55 6.06
N ASP A 146 -16.06 21.87 5.95
CA ASP A 146 -17.25 22.64 6.32
C ASP A 146 -18.24 22.81 5.16
N ASP A 147 -17.84 22.44 3.94
CA ASP A 147 -18.71 22.51 2.76
C ASP A 147 -19.39 21.16 2.51
N GLU A 148 -20.50 20.94 3.20
CA GLU A 148 -21.31 19.73 3.02
C GLU A 148 -21.89 19.62 1.60
N ALA A 149 -22.00 20.74 0.87
CA ALA A 149 -22.47 20.80 -0.51
C ALA A 149 -21.39 20.47 -1.56
N TRP A 150 -20.13 20.25 -1.14
CA TRP A 150 -19.05 19.90 -2.06
C TRP A 150 -19.33 18.62 -2.83
N VAL A 151 -19.83 17.57 -2.16
CA VAL A 151 -20.11 16.26 -2.79
C VAL A 151 -21.17 16.40 -3.88
N GLU A 152 -22.22 17.18 -3.64
CA GLU A 152 -23.28 17.42 -4.64
C GLU A 152 -22.72 18.10 -5.89
N ARG A 153 -21.95 19.19 -5.72
CA ARG A 153 -21.32 19.91 -6.83
C ARG A 153 -20.31 19.05 -7.59
N TYR A 154 -19.51 18.28 -6.85
CA TYR A 154 -18.54 17.37 -7.43
C TYR A 154 -19.23 16.28 -8.27
N VAL A 155 -20.24 15.60 -7.72
CA VAL A 155 -20.96 14.52 -8.43
C VAL A 155 -21.62 15.05 -9.70
N ALA A 156 -22.23 16.25 -9.64
CA ALA A 156 -22.82 16.89 -10.81
C ALA A 156 -21.77 17.18 -11.90
N ALA A 157 -20.66 17.84 -11.54
CA ALA A 157 -19.60 18.20 -12.48
C ALA A 157 -18.88 16.97 -13.06
N ALA A 158 -18.61 15.95 -12.24
CA ALA A 158 -17.98 14.71 -12.66
C ALA A 158 -18.86 13.92 -13.64
N ALA A 159 -20.17 13.83 -13.37
CA ALA A 159 -21.11 13.17 -14.28
C ALA A 159 -21.24 13.91 -15.62
N GLU A 160 -21.28 15.25 -15.59
CA GLU A 160 -21.25 16.07 -16.81
C GLU A 160 -19.94 15.87 -17.60
N HIS A 161 -18.80 15.86 -16.92
CA HIS A 161 -17.49 15.63 -17.55
C HIS A 161 -17.41 14.26 -18.24
N LEU A 162 -17.88 13.20 -17.58
CA LEU A 162 -17.90 11.85 -18.15
C LEU A 162 -18.90 11.72 -19.31
N GLY A 163 -20.03 12.44 -19.27
CA GLY A 163 -21.02 12.44 -20.35
C GLY A 163 -20.62 13.29 -21.57
N ALA A 164 -19.85 14.36 -21.36
CA ALA A 164 -19.40 15.24 -22.44
C ALA A 164 -18.44 14.55 -23.43
N GLY A 165 -17.68 13.55 -22.97
CA GLY A 165 -16.75 12.77 -23.78
C GLY A 165 -17.39 12.01 -24.94
N SER A 166 -18.68 11.65 -24.79
CA SER A 166 -19.42 10.87 -25.79
C SER A 166 -20.09 11.71 -26.87
N ALA A 167 -20.05 13.05 -26.75
CA ALA A 167 -20.41 13.91 -27.85
C ALA A 167 -19.32 13.78 -28.93
N THR A 168 -19.63 13.03 -29.99
CA THR A 168 -18.77 12.94 -31.18
C THR A 168 -18.33 14.36 -31.52
N PRO A 169 -17.02 14.64 -31.61
CA PRO A 169 -16.57 15.96 -32.01
C PRO A 169 -17.18 16.21 -33.37
N VAL A 170 -18.19 17.09 -33.43
CA VAL A 170 -18.69 17.62 -34.69
C VAL A 170 -17.48 18.35 -35.23
N ALA A 171 -16.79 17.70 -36.17
CA ALA A 171 -15.66 18.30 -36.85
C ALA A 171 -16.14 19.69 -37.29
N PRO A 172 -15.51 20.79 -36.82
CA PRO A 172 -15.92 22.11 -37.24
C PRO A 172 -15.88 22.08 -38.75
N ALA A 173 -17.05 22.27 -39.38
CA ALA A 173 -17.16 22.26 -40.83
C ALA A 173 -16.14 23.28 -41.33
N VAL A 174 -15.05 22.79 -41.91
CA VAL A 174 -13.98 23.64 -42.44
C VAL A 174 -14.68 24.56 -43.44
N PRO A 175 -14.79 25.87 -43.18
CA PRO A 175 -15.36 26.76 -44.17
C PRO A 175 -14.48 26.62 -45.41
N ALA A 176 -15.09 26.22 -46.53
CA ALA A 176 -14.40 26.08 -47.80
C ALA A 176 -13.68 27.39 -48.10
N VAL A 177 -12.35 27.40 -47.97
CA VAL A 177 -11.53 28.56 -48.29
C VAL A 177 -11.59 28.71 -49.81
N PRO A 178 -12.15 29.79 -50.37
CA PRO A 178 -12.04 30.04 -51.81
C PRO A 178 -10.56 30.21 -52.17
N ALA A 179 -10.12 29.50 -53.19
CA ALA A 179 -8.75 29.56 -53.69
C ALA A 179 -8.39 30.99 -54.11
N VAL A 180 -7.47 31.63 -53.39
CA VAL A 180 -6.89 32.92 -53.76
C VAL A 180 -5.55 32.68 -54.45
N PRO A 181 -5.30 33.22 -55.66
CA PRO A 181 -4.01 33.07 -56.35
C PRO A 181 -2.86 33.74 -55.59
N SER A 182 -1.75 33.02 -55.48
CA SER A 182 -0.50 33.49 -54.89
C SER A 182 0.02 34.76 -55.58
N ALA A 183 0.04 35.87 -54.84
CA ALA A 183 0.75 37.08 -55.21
C ALA A 183 1.91 37.36 -54.24
N HIS A 184 2.98 37.84 -54.83
CA HIS A 184 4.35 38.00 -54.33
C HIS A 184 4.48 39.21 -53.35
N VAL A 185 5.12 38.98 -52.18
CA VAL A 185 6.19 39.77 -51.48
C VAL A 185 6.01 41.32 -51.41
N PRO A 186 6.14 42.02 -50.24
CA PRO A 186 7.44 42.18 -49.54
C PRO A 186 7.49 42.35 -48.01
N GLN A 187 8.67 42.03 -47.45
CA GLN A 187 9.16 42.35 -46.11
C GLN A 187 9.20 43.87 -45.82
N PRO A 188 8.98 44.26 -44.55
CA PRO A 188 9.68 45.41 -43.99
C PRO A 188 10.35 45.18 -42.61
N ARG A 189 11.30 46.07 -42.36
CA ARG A 189 12.30 46.18 -41.29
C ARG A 189 11.73 46.32 -39.87
N GLY A 190 12.45 45.81 -38.86
CA GLY A 190 12.24 46.11 -37.42
C GLY A 190 12.79 47.50 -37.01
N PRO A 191 13.20 47.75 -35.74
CA PRO A 191 12.80 47.18 -34.45
C PRO A 191 12.12 48.25 -33.55
N GLN A 192 11.20 47.86 -32.65
CA GLN A 192 10.71 48.74 -31.59
C GLN A 192 11.03 48.18 -30.21
N ALA A 193 11.87 48.92 -29.49
CA ALA A 193 12.14 48.78 -28.08
C ALA A 193 10.93 49.28 -27.27
N GLY A 194 10.36 48.41 -26.42
CA GLY A 194 9.39 48.78 -25.40
C GLY A 194 10.06 48.85 -24.03
N PRO A 195 9.79 49.90 -23.21
CA PRO A 195 10.26 49.95 -21.84
C PRO A 195 9.35 49.14 -20.89
N ASP A 196 10.03 48.36 -20.06
CA ASP A 196 9.76 48.04 -18.65
C ASP A 196 8.35 48.27 -18.08
N ALA A 197 7.69 47.15 -17.73
CA ALA A 197 6.64 47.12 -16.72
C ALA A 197 6.88 45.91 -15.80
N ALA A 198 7.52 46.17 -14.66
CA ALA A 198 7.71 45.20 -13.58
C ALA A 198 6.36 44.88 -12.89
N PRO A 199 6.11 43.62 -12.47
CA PRO A 199 4.92 43.28 -11.72
C PRO A 199 5.05 43.67 -10.23
N ALA A 200 3.91 44.08 -9.68
CA ALA A 200 3.71 44.45 -8.28
C ALA A 200 4.00 43.27 -7.33
N VAL A 201 4.88 43.52 -6.36
CA VAL A 201 5.12 42.65 -5.21
C VAL A 201 3.95 42.81 -4.23
N VAL A 202 3.16 41.76 -4.05
CA VAL A 202 2.13 41.68 -3.01
C VAL A 202 2.85 41.49 -1.66
N ALA A 203 2.67 42.47 -0.78
CA ALA A 203 3.18 42.45 0.59
C ALA A 203 2.52 41.36 1.43
N ALA A 204 3.33 40.56 2.12
CA ALA A 204 2.90 39.59 3.11
C ALA A 204 2.32 40.28 4.36
N PRO A 205 1.27 39.74 5.01
CA PRO A 205 0.78 40.25 6.29
C PRO A 205 1.77 39.98 7.44
N PRO A 206 1.80 40.84 8.47
CA PRO A 206 2.75 40.73 9.58
C PRO A 206 2.48 39.48 10.44
N ILE A 207 3.57 38.77 10.74
CA ILE A 207 3.60 37.66 11.70
C ILE A 207 3.33 38.23 13.10
N ALA A 208 2.23 37.81 13.72
CA ALA A 208 1.94 38.11 15.12
C ALA A 208 2.97 37.41 16.02
N THR A 209 3.80 38.21 16.69
CA THR A 209 4.74 37.76 17.73
C THR A 209 3.96 37.16 18.91
N ARG A 210 4.09 35.84 19.09
CA ARG A 210 3.50 35.12 20.22
C ARG A 210 4.34 35.36 21.47
N ALA A 211 3.71 35.84 22.54
CA ALA A 211 4.33 36.06 23.84
C ALA A 211 4.85 34.74 24.46
N PRO A 212 5.94 34.79 25.25
CA PRO A 212 6.55 33.60 25.86
C PRO A 212 5.65 33.02 26.96
N VAL A 213 5.46 31.70 26.91
CA VAL A 213 4.77 30.90 27.92
C VAL A 213 5.73 30.68 29.12
N PRO A 214 5.27 30.85 30.37
CA PRO A 214 6.12 30.64 31.54
C PRO A 214 6.45 29.15 31.77
N ALA A 215 7.69 28.89 32.19
CA ALA A 215 8.23 27.57 32.46
C ALA A 215 7.53 26.88 33.66
N PRO A 216 7.21 25.57 33.58
CA PRO A 216 6.73 24.80 34.72
C PRO A 216 7.87 24.51 35.72
N ALA A 217 7.53 24.62 37.01
CA ALA A 217 8.43 24.37 38.14
C ALA A 217 8.84 22.88 38.26
N PRO A 218 10.05 22.58 38.78
CA PRO A 218 10.52 21.22 38.97
C PRO A 218 9.86 20.58 40.20
N GLY A 219 9.07 19.53 39.98
CA GLY A 219 8.40 18.76 41.03
C GLY A 219 8.75 17.28 40.96
N SER A 220 9.43 16.82 42.01
CA SER A 220 9.45 15.45 42.55
C SER A 220 10.18 14.36 41.76
N ALA A 221 11.35 13.99 42.30
CA ALA A 221 12.10 12.78 41.98
C ALA A 221 11.33 11.50 42.42
N PRO A 222 11.38 10.41 41.63
CA PRO A 222 10.90 9.11 42.06
C PRO A 222 11.90 8.41 43.01
N PRO A 223 11.42 7.53 43.92
CA PRO A 223 12.27 6.80 44.85
C PRO A 223 13.12 5.74 44.17
N SER A 224 14.35 5.60 44.64
CA SER A 224 15.33 4.59 44.23
C SER A 224 14.83 3.16 44.47
N PRO A 225 15.01 2.21 43.53
CA PRO A 225 14.78 0.81 43.80
C PRO A 225 15.91 0.22 44.66
N VAL A 226 15.50 -0.55 45.66
CA VAL A 226 16.32 -1.34 46.58
C VAL A 226 17.02 -2.47 45.82
N SER A 227 18.36 -2.49 45.85
CA SER A 227 19.18 -3.63 45.43
C SER A 227 19.05 -4.78 46.43
N VAL A 228 18.50 -5.90 45.99
CA VAL A 228 18.62 -7.19 46.67
C VAL A 228 19.70 -8.01 45.98
N ALA A 229 20.75 -8.28 46.74
CA ALA A 229 21.87 -9.14 46.39
C ALA A 229 21.53 -10.63 46.60
N SER A 230 22.42 -11.46 46.04
CA SER A 230 22.69 -12.87 46.37
C SER A 230 21.77 -13.89 45.71
N SER A 231 22.22 -15.09 45.35
CA SER A 231 23.52 -15.75 45.18
C SER A 231 23.14 -17.15 44.67
N SER A 232 24.02 -17.81 43.90
CA SER A 232 24.32 -19.26 43.92
C SER A 232 24.67 -19.77 42.52
N GLU A 233 25.96 -19.78 42.19
CA GLU A 233 26.54 -20.75 41.25
C GLU A 233 26.80 -22.07 41.98
N PRO A 234 26.45 -23.23 41.41
CA PRO A 234 27.01 -24.50 41.82
C PRO A 234 28.21 -24.89 40.94
N SER A 235 29.37 -25.00 41.60
CA SER A 235 30.61 -25.60 41.12
C SER A 235 30.42 -27.04 40.61
N VAL A 236 31.05 -27.37 39.49
CA VAL A 236 31.29 -28.76 39.06
C VAL A 236 32.80 -28.99 38.86
N PRO A 237 33.37 -30.06 39.44
CA PRO A 237 34.82 -30.25 39.55
C PRO A 237 35.47 -30.93 38.33
N ALA A 238 36.80 -30.81 38.33
CA ALA A 238 37.77 -31.23 37.34
C ALA A 238 37.97 -32.76 37.15
N ALA A 239 38.55 -33.09 35.98
CA ALA A 239 39.06 -34.37 35.44
C ALA A 239 40.06 -35.12 36.36
N PRO A 240 40.55 -36.38 36.09
CA PRO A 240 41.37 -36.83 34.92
C PRO A 240 41.35 -38.39 34.67
N PRO A 241 42.36 -39.09 34.09
CA PRO A 241 43.36 -38.83 33.02
C PRO A 241 43.33 -39.85 31.84
N GLU A 242 44.25 -39.60 30.91
CA GLU A 242 44.67 -40.30 29.68
C GLU A 242 44.77 -41.84 29.66
N ALA A 243 44.52 -42.42 28.47
CA ALA A 243 45.18 -43.64 28.02
C ALA A 243 45.49 -43.59 26.51
N THR A 244 46.60 -44.22 26.17
CA THR A 244 47.45 -44.10 24.98
C THR A 244 46.93 -44.74 23.68
N ALA A 245 47.22 -44.05 22.58
CA ALA A 245 47.73 -44.53 21.28
C ALA A 245 47.17 -45.81 20.62
N ARG A 246 46.57 -45.64 19.43
CA ARG A 246 46.85 -46.56 18.30
C ARG A 246 46.71 -45.86 16.95
N ARG A 247 47.83 -45.89 16.20
CA ARG A 247 47.95 -45.57 14.78
C ARG A 247 46.91 -46.34 13.95
N GLU A 248 46.24 -45.64 13.03
CA GLU A 248 45.89 -46.20 11.73
C GLU A 248 45.82 -45.09 10.68
N ARG A 249 46.90 -45.00 9.89
CA ARG A 249 46.95 -44.26 8.62
C ARG A 249 46.09 -45.02 7.62
N HIS A 250 44.96 -44.47 7.18
CA HIS A 250 44.38 -44.76 5.86
C HIS A 250 43.81 -43.46 5.30
N GLY A 251 44.31 -43.05 4.12
CA GLY A 251 43.94 -41.81 3.45
C GLY A 251 42.44 -41.75 3.19
N ARG A 252 41.77 -40.79 3.82
CA ARG A 252 40.38 -40.45 3.53
C ARG A 252 40.37 -39.09 2.86
N ARG A 253 40.13 -39.15 1.56
CA ARG A 253 39.80 -38.04 0.66
C ARG A 253 38.80 -37.13 1.38
N SER A 254 39.22 -35.93 1.77
CA SER A 254 38.32 -34.87 2.25
C SER A 254 37.46 -34.38 1.09
N ALA A 255 36.45 -35.17 0.74
CA ALA A 255 35.28 -34.62 0.08
C ALA A 255 34.52 -33.88 1.17
N SER A 256 34.72 -32.56 1.22
CA SER A 256 33.81 -31.64 1.90
C SER A 256 32.47 -31.78 1.20
N ALA A 257 31.66 -32.76 1.62
CA ALA A 257 30.28 -32.85 1.23
C ALA A 257 29.60 -31.65 1.88
N ALA A 258 29.48 -30.57 1.12
CA ALA A 258 28.56 -29.50 1.45
C ALA A 258 27.22 -30.18 1.69
N VAL A 259 26.78 -30.19 2.93
CA VAL A 259 25.41 -30.57 3.27
C VAL A 259 24.57 -29.51 2.58
N GLU A 260 24.03 -29.84 1.41
CA GLU A 260 23.03 -29.03 0.73
C GLU A 260 21.82 -29.01 1.66
N THR A 261 21.74 -27.98 2.51
CA THR A 261 20.57 -27.72 3.32
C THR A 261 19.43 -27.42 2.34
N PRO A 262 18.38 -28.24 2.27
CA PRO A 262 17.30 -28.04 1.31
C PRO A 262 16.67 -26.67 1.56
N THR A 263 16.85 -25.76 0.61
CA THR A 263 16.27 -24.42 0.63
C THR A 263 14.83 -24.54 0.12
N VAL A 264 13.89 -24.73 1.05
CA VAL A 264 12.46 -24.68 0.71
C VAL A 264 12.05 -23.21 0.64
N HIS A 265 11.81 -22.72 -0.57
CA HIS A 265 11.30 -21.37 -0.79
C HIS A 265 9.81 -21.43 -1.10
N TYR A 266 9.00 -20.83 -0.24
CA TYR A 266 7.56 -20.72 -0.44
C TYR A 266 7.27 -19.50 -1.31
N ARG A 267 6.60 -19.70 -2.44
CA ARG A 267 6.26 -18.62 -3.38
C ARG A 267 4.91 -17.99 -3.06
N THR A 268 3.99 -18.78 -2.51
CA THR A 268 2.63 -18.34 -2.20
C THR A 268 2.20 -18.78 -0.80
N PRO A 269 1.29 -18.05 -0.14
CA PRO A 269 0.78 -18.46 1.18
C PRO A 269 0.12 -19.85 1.18
N ALA A 270 -0.39 -20.30 0.03
CA ALA A 270 -1.01 -21.61 -0.17
C ALA A 270 0.00 -22.78 -0.14
N GLU A 271 1.29 -22.50 -0.29
CA GLU A 271 2.35 -23.52 -0.23
C GLU A 271 2.83 -23.79 1.19
N LEU A 272 2.43 -22.96 2.17
CA LEU A 272 2.81 -23.15 3.57
C LEU A 272 2.13 -24.41 4.16
N PRO A 273 2.79 -25.11 5.10
CA PRO A 273 2.18 -26.25 5.79
C PRO A 273 0.85 -25.91 6.48
N PHE A 274 0.72 -24.65 6.92
CA PHE A 274 -0.50 -24.08 7.47
C PHE A 274 -0.86 -22.85 6.66
N VAL A 275 -1.96 -22.93 5.89
CA VAL A 275 -2.41 -21.80 5.07
C VAL A 275 -2.92 -20.69 6.00
N PRO A 276 -2.29 -19.49 5.98
CA PRO A 276 -2.69 -18.39 6.83
C PRO A 276 -4.05 -17.83 6.40
N SER A 277 -4.84 -17.32 7.36
CA SER A 277 -6.11 -16.65 7.06
C SER A 277 -5.90 -15.42 6.16
N ALA A 278 -6.93 -15.02 5.42
CA ALA A 278 -6.82 -13.85 4.53
C ALA A 278 -6.53 -12.57 5.32
N GLU A 279 -7.16 -12.44 6.49
CA GLU A 279 -6.96 -11.32 7.41
C GLU A 279 -5.53 -11.30 7.98
N LEU A 280 -4.96 -12.47 8.27
CA LEU A 280 -3.56 -12.57 8.71
C LEU A 280 -2.58 -12.18 7.60
N GLN A 281 -2.85 -12.59 6.35
CA GLN A 281 -2.05 -12.19 5.19
C GLN A 281 -2.11 -10.67 4.99
N GLU A 282 -3.29 -10.06 5.10
CA GLU A 282 -3.44 -8.60 5.05
C GLU A 282 -2.67 -7.91 6.19
N LEU A 283 -2.73 -8.44 7.42
CA LEU A 283 -1.99 -7.88 8.56
C LEU A 283 -0.47 -7.96 8.34
N ALA A 284 0.03 -9.08 7.83
CA ALA A 284 1.45 -9.27 7.53
C ALA A 284 1.94 -8.29 6.45
N LEU A 285 1.15 -8.07 5.39
CA LEU A 285 1.47 -7.11 4.33
C LEU A 285 1.47 -5.67 4.86
N ARG A 286 0.47 -5.28 5.66
CA ARG A 286 0.44 -3.93 6.29
C ARG A 286 1.64 -3.71 7.20
N ALA A 287 2.04 -4.72 7.96
CA ALA A 287 3.25 -4.66 8.78
C ALA A 287 4.51 -4.52 7.90
N LEU A 288 4.61 -5.28 6.81
CA LEU A 288 5.75 -5.21 5.91
C LEU A 288 5.89 -3.84 5.24
N ASP A 289 4.79 -3.29 4.72
CA ASP A 289 4.75 -1.96 4.10
C ASP A 289 5.17 -0.88 5.10
N ARG A 290 4.70 -0.97 6.35
CA ARG A 290 5.08 -0.04 7.42
C ARG A 290 6.57 -0.15 7.77
N ALA A 291 7.08 -1.38 7.89
CA ALA A 291 8.49 -1.63 8.21
C ALA A 291 9.41 -1.09 7.12
N LEU A 292 9.02 -1.31 5.86
CA LEU A 292 9.75 -0.78 4.71
C LEU A 292 9.69 0.75 4.69
N ALA A 293 8.51 1.36 4.85
CA ALA A 293 8.38 2.82 4.90
C ALA A 293 9.27 3.44 6.00
N SER A 294 9.29 2.86 7.21
CA SER A 294 10.19 3.27 8.29
C SER A 294 11.66 3.14 7.86
N ALA A 295 12.06 1.97 7.34
CA ALA A 295 13.43 1.73 6.91
C ALA A 295 13.92 2.72 5.83
N LEU A 296 13.02 3.19 4.97
CA LEU A 296 13.33 4.13 3.90
C LEU A 296 13.39 5.60 4.33
N THR A 297 12.82 5.96 5.49
CA THR A 297 12.64 7.35 5.92
C THR A 297 13.37 7.66 7.22
N ASP A 298 12.87 7.11 8.32
CA ASP A 298 13.34 7.37 9.69
C ASP A 298 14.44 6.40 10.13
N GLY A 299 14.68 5.37 9.31
CA GLY A 299 15.55 4.25 9.61
C GLY A 299 14.76 3.04 10.11
N PRO A 300 15.38 1.85 10.08
CA PRO A 300 14.69 0.63 10.44
C PRO A 300 14.39 0.61 11.94
N THR A 301 13.13 0.41 12.29
CA THR A 301 12.67 0.31 13.68
C THR A 301 11.94 -1.00 13.94
N THR A 302 12.11 -1.55 15.14
CA THR A 302 11.35 -2.72 15.59
C THR A 302 9.99 -2.27 16.09
N PHE A 303 8.92 -2.93 15.65
CA PHE A 303 7.57 -2.67 16.13
C PHE A 303 6.71 -3.94 16.09
N ALA A 304 5.62 -3.91 16.84
CA ALA A 304 4.60 -4.94 16.83
C ALA A 304 3.22 -4.33 16.52
N MET A 305 2.40 -5.10 15.83
CA MET A 305 1.00 -4.83 15.53
C MET A 305 0.14 -5.90 16.21
N LEU A 306 -0.95 -5.48 16.84
CA LEU A 306 -1.92 -6.36 17.48
C LEU A 306 -3.31 -6.03 16.92
N ASP A 307 -3.96 -7.01 16.32
CA ASP A 307 -5.33 -6.93 15.81
C ASP A 307 -6.28 -7.62 16.78
N ASP A 308 -7.21 -6.88 17.38
CA ASP A 308 -8.25 -7.39 18.28
C ASP A 308 -9.57 -7.76 17.56
N GLY A 309 -9.58 -7.65 16.22
CA GLY A 309 -10.75 -7.86 15.36
C GLY A 309 -11.55 -6.60 15.07
N THR A 310 -11.31 -5.52 15.82
CA THR A 310 -11.93 -4.20 15.60
C THR A 310 -10.90 -3.14 15.26
N HIS A 311 -9.74 -3.19 15.93
CA HIS A 311 -8.67 -2.23 15.83
C HIS A 311 -7.32 -2.91 15.71
N VAL A 312 -6.41 -2.24 15.00
CA VAL A 312 -5.00 -2.62 14.94
C VAL A 312 -4.19 -1.63 15.76
N ARG A 313 -3.62 -2.10 16.86
CA ARG A 313 -2.71 -1.32 17.73
C ARG A 313 -1.29 -1.51 17.24
N VAL A 314 -0.51 -0.43 17.18
CA VAL A 314 0.91 -0.48 16.80
C VAL A 314 1.77 0.06 17.94
N ARG A 315 2.84 -0.65 18.29
CA ARG A 315 3.81 -0.23 19.31
C ARG A 315 5.22 -0.36 18.77
N HIS A 316 6.01 0.71 18.86
CA HIS A 316 7.42 0.72 18.48
C HIS A 316 8.28 0.48 19.71
N PHE A 317 9.46 -0.11 19.51
CA PHE A 317 10.39 -0.49 20.57
C PHE A 317 11.78 0.04 20.24
N ASP A 318 12.33 0.84 21.16
CA ASP A 318 13.66 1.41 21.06
C ASP A 318 14.71 0.47 21.68
N GLY A 319 15.97 0.63 21.25
CA GLY A 319 17.11 -0.10 21.80
C GLY A 319 17.91 -0.83 20.73
N SER A 320 18.82 -1.73 21.17
CA SER A 320 19.46 -2.65 20.23
C SER A 320 18.41 -3.60 19.63
N PRO A 321 18.62 -4.12 18.40
CA PRO A 321 17.65 -5.01 17.76
C PRO A 321 17.20 -6.17 18.64
N GLU A 322 18.13 -6.80 19.37
CA GLU A 322 17.86 -7.91 20.29
C GLU A 322 16.97 -7.49 21.48
N VAL A 323 17.27 -6.34 22.09
CA VAL A 323 16.49 -5.83 23.24
C VAL A 323 15.10 -5.37 22.80
N ALA A 324 15.02 -4.68 21.66
CA ALA A 324 13.75 -4.22 21.10
C ALA A 324 12.86 -5.40 20.69
N LEU A 325 13.45 -6.45 20.10
CA LEU A 325 12.73 -7.67 19.72
C LEU A 325 12.17 -8.39 20.95
N ALA A 326 13.01 -8.61 21.97
CA ALA A 326 12.57 -9.23 23.23
C ALA A 326 11.45 -8.43 23.93
N ALA A 327 11.53 -7.09 23.93
CA ALA A 327 10.50 -6.24 24.48
C ALA A 327 9.18 -6.32 23.69
N ALA A 328 9.27 -6.45 22.37
CA ALA A 328 8.11 -6.60 21.50
C ALA A 328 7.41 -7.95 21.69
N GLU A 329 8.17 -9.04 21.79
CA GLU A 329 7.66 -10.37 22.13
C GLU A 329 6.98 -10.38 23.50
N ALA A 330 7.62 -9.78 24.51
CA ALA A 330 7.05 -9.68 25.85
C ALA A 330 5.73 -8.86 25.86
N TRP A 331 5.64 -7.81 25.04
CA TRP A 331 4.41 -7.04 24.91
C TRP A 331 3.29 -7.85 24.26
N LEU A 332 3.56 -8.56 23.16
CA LEU A 332 2.58 -9.42 22.49
C LEU A 332 2.09 -10.55 23.40
N ALA A 333 2.99 -11.18 24.16
CA ALA A 333 2.64 -12.24 25.10
C ALA A 333 1.77 -11.76 26.28
N ALA A 334 1.86 -10.47 26.65
CA ALA A 334 1.08 -9.90 27.74
C ALA A 334 -0.32 -9.41 27.29
N GLU A 335 -0.50 -9.17 26.00
CA GLU A 335 -1.72 -8.60 25.44
C GLU A 335 -2.65 -9.70 24.92
N ARG A 336 -3.93 -9.36 24.70
CA ARG A 336 -4.90 -10.25 24.08
C ARG A 336 -5.31 -9.68 22.74
N GLY A 337 -5.06 -10.42 21.67
CA GLY A 337 -5.51 -10.11 20.32
C GLY A 337 -5.92 -11.38 19.58
N LEU A 338 -6.56 -11.21 18.43
CA LEU A 338 -6.88 -12.29 17.50
C LEU A 338 -5.68 -12.61 16.61
N ARG A 339 -4.87 -11.60 16.29
CA ARG A 339 -3.70 -11.72 15.41
C ARG A 339 -2.63 -10.74 15.85
N ALA A 340 -1.38 -11.10 15.58
CA ALA A 340 -0.26 -10.18 15.75
C ALA A 340 0.68 -10.23 14.57
N ALA A 341 1.40 -9.14 14.37
CA ALA A 341 2.58 -9.09 13.52
C ALA A 341 3.74 -8.43 14.28
N LEU A 342 4.94 -8.96 14.12
CA LEU A 342 6.16 -8.46 14.74
C LEU A 342 7.18 -8.20 13.64
N SER A 343 7.71 -6.98 13.56
CA SER A 343 8.68 -6.59 12.55
C SER A 343 9.99 -6.08 13.14
N TRP A 344 11.10 -6.45 12.51
CA TRP A 344 12.43 -5.97 12.85
C TRP A 344 13.36 -6.00 11.63
N PRO A 345 14.44 -5.19 11.63
CA PRO A 345 15.47 -5.26 10.60
C PRO A 345 16.42 -6.45 10.81
N VAL A 346 16.86 -7.04 9.71
CA VAL A 346 17.93 -8.05 9.69
C VAL A 346 19.01 -7.67 8.69
N ALA A 347 20.26 -7.98 9.03
CA ALA A 347 21.35 -7.95 8.08
C ALA A 347 21.26 -9.16 7.14
N LEU A 348 21.60 -8.96 5.87
CA LEU A 348 21.79 -10.09 4.95
C LEU A 348 23.15 -10.74 5.23
N ASP A 349 23.24 -12.05 5.00
CA ASP A 349 24.53 -12.74 5.07
C ASP A 349 25.43 -12.37 3.87
N PRO A 350 26.70 -12.80 3.84
CA PRO A 350 27.60 -12.50 2.72
C PRO A 350 27.15 -13.06 1.35
N SER A 351 26.22 -14.02 1.34
CA SER A 351 25.61 -14.53 0.10
C SER A 351 24.38 -13.74 -0.35
N GLY A 352 23.96 -12.75 0.46
CA GLY A 352 22.74 -11.98 0.25
C GLY A 352 21.49 -12.73 0.69
N ALA A 353 21.61 -13.78 1.51
CA ALA A 353 20.48 -14.52 2.06
C ALA A 353 19.90 -13.80 3.28
N ILE A 354 18.56 -13.85 3.40
CA ILE A 354 17.86 -13.41 4.61
C ILE A 354 17.97 -14.55 5.62
N VAL A 355 18.66 -14.31 6.73
CA VAL A 355 18.78 -15.27 7.83
C VAL A 355 17.80 -14.89 8.93
N VAL A 356 16.78 -15.72 9.13
CA VAL A 356 15.81 -15.53 10.20
C VAL A 356 16.13 -16.50 11.34
N PRO A 357 16.39 -16.01 12.56
CA PRO A 357 16.67 -16.88 13.71
C PRO A 357 15.60 -17.97 13.87
N GLY A 358 16.03 -19.23 13.98
CA GLY A 358 15.14 -20.38 14.12
C GLY A 358 14.48 -20.91 12.84
N LEU A 359 14.52 -20.15 11.73
CA LEU A 359 13.95 -20.55 10.43
C LEU A 359 15.02 -20.81 9.36
N GLY A 360 16.25 -20.38 9.58
CA GLY A 360 17.37 -20.59 8.67
C GLY A 360 17.52 -19.48 7.63
N ALA A 361 18.24 -19.79 6.55
CA ALA A 361 18.55 -18.86 5.47
C ALA A 361 17.60 -19.06 4.29
N THR A 362 17.12 -17.97 3.71
CA THR A 362 16.46 -17.99 2.39
C THR A 362 17.47 -18.08 1.26
N GLY A 363 17.06 -18.55 0.08
CA GLY A 363 17.91 -18.49 -1.10
C GLY A 363 18.31 -17.04 -1.44
N ALA A 364 19.51 -16.86 -1.97
CA ALA A 364 19.94 -15.58 -2.49
C ALA A 364 19.09 -15.22 -3.72
N ASP A 365 18.40 -14.08 -3.67
CA ASP A 365 17.84 -13.46 -4.88
C ASP A 365 18.99 -12.73 -5.60
N HIS A 366 19.44 -13.31 -6.72
CA HIS A 366 20.54 -12.77 -7.52
C HIS A 366 20.16 -11.49 -8.26
N ASP A 367 18.85 -11.19 -8.39
CA ASP A 367 18.37 -10.00 -9.09
C ASP A 367 18.28 -8.76 -8.18
N ALA A 368 18.42 -8.94 -6.85
CA ALA A 368 18.18 -7.89 -5.86
C ALA A 368 19.31 -6.82 -5.72
N GLY A 369 20.36 -6.87 -6.55
CA GLY A 369 21.50 -5.97 -6.45
C GLY A 369 22.23 -6.06 -5.10
N SER A 370 23.11 -5.08 -4.80
CA SER A 370 23.82 -4.98 -3.52
C SER A 370 22.90 -4.51 -2.38
N SER A 371 21.90 -5.32 -2.06
CA SER A 371 21.12 -5.13 -0.83
C SER A 371 21.94 -5.68 0.34
N ASP A 372 22.03 -4.91 1.42
CA ASP A 372 22.76 -5.33 2.62
C ASP A 372 21.80 -5.63 3.79
N ARG A 373 20.52 -5.28 3.64
CA ARG A 373 19.52 -5.34 4.71
C ARG A 373 18.16 -5.82 4.21
N ALA A 374 17.38 -6.37 5.13
CA ALA A 374 15.97 -6.66 4.94
C ALA A 374 15.16 -6.26 6.17
N VAL A 375 13.86 -6.09 5.98
CA VAL A 375 12.88 -6.11 7.07
C VAL A 375 12.19 -7.48 7.07
N VAL A 376 12.01 -8.04 8.25
CA VAL A 376 11.31 -9.31 8.46
C VAL A 376 10.04 -9.04 9.25
N VAL A 377 8.98 -9.77 8.94
CA VAL A 377 7.71 -9.74 9.65
C VAL A 377 7.29 -11.18 9.97
N LEU A 378 7.02 -11.44 11.24
CA LEU A 378 6.34 -12.65 11.71
C LEU A 378 4.90 -12.29 11.98
N ALA A 379 3.94 -13.04 11.46
CA ALA A 379 2.54 -12.81 11.76
C ALA A 379 1.81 -14.12 12.03
N SER A 380 1.01 -14.18 13.11
CA SER A 380 0.17 -15.35 13.43
C SER A 380 -1.22 -14.96 13.92
N ASP A 381 -2.20 -15.86 13.70
CA ASP A 381 -3.45 -15.87 14.46
C ASP A 381 -3.17 -16.42 15.89
N THR A 382 -4.04 -16.12 16.86
CA THR A 382 -3.92 -16.64 18.24
C THR A 382 -3.78 -18.15 18.27
N ALA A 383 -2.74 -18.66 18.95
CA ALA A 383 -2.49 -20.09 19.12
C ALA A 383 -2.38 -20.91 17.81
N ARG A 384 -2.14 -20.27 16.66
CA ARG A 384 -1.94 -20.96 15.37
C ARG A 384 -0.57 -20.61 14.80
N PRO A 385 0.09 -21.54 14.08
CA PRO A 385 1.28 -21.22 13.31
C PRO A 385 1.00 -20.09 12.33
N GLY A 386 1.99 -19.23 12.16
CA GLY A 386 1.92 -18.05 11.33
C GLY A 386 2.74 -18.16 10.05
N LEU A 387 3.02 -17.01 9.45
CA LEU A 387 3.86 -16.85 8.28
C LEU A 387 4.97 -15.84 8.56
N VAL A 388 6.10 -16.02 7.87
CA VAL A 388 7.20 -15.07 7.83
C VAL A 388 7.31 -14.48 6.43
N VAL A 389 7.23 -13.17 6.34
CA VAL A 389 7.52 -12.41 5.11
C VAL A 389 8.70 -11.49 5.33
N ALA A 390 9.43 -11.22 4.26
CA ALA A 390 10.55 -10.30 4.31
C ALA A 390 10.64 -9.49 3.02
N HIS A 391 11.21 -8.27 3.13
CA HIS A 391 11.50 -7.42 1.98
C HIS A 391 12.88 -6.80 2.14
N ARG A 392 13.70 -6.96 1.11
CA ARG A 392 15.04 -6.37 1.04
C ARG A 392 14.94 -4.88 0.76
N TRP A 393 15.91 -4.15 1.28
CA TRP A 393 16.10 -2.74 0.95
C TRP A 393 17.59 -2.44 0.88
N ALA A 394 17.95 -1.50 0.02
CA ALA A 394 19.30 -1.05 -0.15
C ALA A 394 19.41 0.39 0.37
N SER A 395 20.45 0.64 1.16
CA SER A 395 20.94 1.99 1.44
C SER A 395 22.23 2.14 0.66
N PRO A 396 22.21 2.69 -0.56
CA PRO A 396 23.43 2.80 -1.34
C PRO A 396 24.43 3.67 -0.60
N ASP A 397 25.68 3.22 -0.48
CA ASP A 397 26.76 4.01 0.10
C ASP A 397 26.88 5.34 -0.67
N GLY A 398 26.53 6.44 0.00
CA GLY A 398 26.62 7.79 -0.55
C GLY A 398 25.38 8.32 -1.27
N GLU A 399 24.31 7.54 -1.44
CA GLU A 399 23.01 8.09 -1.85
C GLU A 399 22.19 8.56 -0.64
N ILE A 400 21.44 9.63 -0.84
CA ILE A 400 20.68 10.30 0.22
C ILE A 400 19.45 9.49 0.64
N ARG A 401 19.03 8.49 -0.15
CA ARG A 401 17.76 7.78 0.08
C ARG A 401 17.90 6.28 -0.12
N ALA A 402 17.50 5.55 0.91
CA ALA A 402 17.28 4.11 0.82
C ALA A 402 16.16 3.81 -0.19
N ARG A 403 16.20 2.61 -0.79
CA ARG A 403 15.17 2.12 -1.73
C ARG A 403 14.83 0.66 -1.47
N ALA A 404 13.58 0.31 -1.71
CA ALA A 404 13.16 -1.09 -1.73
C ALA A 404 13.90 -1.86 -2.83
N ALA A 405 14.27 -3.11 -2.56
CA ALA A 405 14.98 -3.96 -3.50
C ALA A 405 14.23 -5.28 -3.70
N GLY A 406 13.92 -5.61 -4.95
CA GLY A 406 13.15 -6.81 -5.29
C GLY A 406 11.70 -6.77 -4.81
N VAL A 407 11.08 -7.95 -4.78
CA VAL A 407 9.70 -8.16 -4.31
C VAL A 407 9.69 -8.75 -2.90
N PRO A 408 8.61 -8.54 -2.13
CA PRO A 408 8.37 -9.29 -0.90
C PRO A 408 8.45 -10.79 -1.11
N VAL A 409 9.06 -11.51 -0.18
CA VAL A 409 9.20 -12.98 -0.21
C VAL A 409 8.61 -13.63 1.03
N ILE A 410 8.00 -14.80 0.87
CA ILE A 410 7.59 -15.65 1.99
C ILE A 410 8.78 -16.53 2.37
N VAL A 411 9.28 -16.36 3.59
CA VAL A 411 10.43 -17.10 4.12
C VAL A 411 10.00 -18.49 4.55
N GLY A 412 8.85 -18.61 5.22
CA GLY A 412 8.35 -19.88 5.73
C GLY A 412 7.28 -19.71 6.81
N PRO A 413 6.88 -20.81 7.47
CA PRO A 413 5.98 -20.75 8.62
C PRO A 413 6.71 -20.20 9.86
N CYS A 414 5.99 -19.63 10.81
CA CYS A 414 6.52 -19.33 12.15
C CYS A 414 5.70 -20.01 13.25
N PRO A 415 6.28 -20.21 14.45
CA PRO A 415 5.50 -20.51 15.65
C PRO A 415 4.43 -19.43 15.93
N PRO A 416 3.40 -19.73 16.74
CA PRO A 416 2.47 -18.72 17.23
C PRO A 416 3.21 -17.58 17.94
N VAL A 417 2.86 -16.35 17.59
CA VAL A 417 3.35 -15.11 18.21
C VAL A 417 2.46 -14.68 19.39
N LEU A 418 1.18 -15.08 19.36
CA LEU A 418 0.16 -14.84 20.39
C LEU A 418 -0.26 -16.09 21.14
#